data_AF-A0A2D6X8N7-F1
#
_entry.id   AF-A0A2D6X8N7-F1
#
_cell.length_a   1.000
_cell.length_b   1.000
_cell.length_c   1.000
_cell.angle_alpha   90.00
_cell.angle_beta   90.00
_cell.angle_gamma   90.00
#
_symmetry.space_group_name_H-M   'P 1'
#
loop_
_entity.id
_entity.type
_entity.pdbx_description
1 polymer ?
#
loop_
_entity_poly.entity_id
_entity_poly.type
_entity_poly.pdbx_seq_one_letter_code
_entity_poly.pdbx_strand_id
1 'polypeptide(L)'
;MSAIIQKLNELSKLNVKLPISEQSIQINKINLEIQSKFEQFVTKYENDVEASLRFLQFINNHVRKEANEDLNYIDKLFILYTWHNDLKKEPLEHTFEPINIEDTDIKINGVIFHFEFELPTISKDLAFLKFILNKTESPETIDALFYLTFRYLKQITFDDTTLEVSDIPTSEVLYKHLDMSKIDTLQKHIDSSLEKIQDIRNLEIDARVFFA
;
A
#
# COMPACT_ATOMS: atom_id res chain seq x y z
N MET A 1 0.33 -14.46 35.51
CA MET A 1 1.34 -14.11 34.48
C MET A 1 2.50 -13.46 35.21
N SER A 2 3.76 -13.89 35.02
CA SER A 2 4.88 -13.37 35.82
C SER A 2 5.26 -11.94 35.42
N ALA A 3 5.77 -11.14 36.35
CA ALA A 3 6.20 -9.76 36.09
C ALA A 3 7.28 -9.65 35.00
N ILE A 4 8.08 -10.70 34.80
CA ILE A 4 9.09 -10.80 33.74
C ILE A 4 8.41 -10.91 32.37
N ILE A 5 7.39 -11.76 32.23
CA ILE A 5 6.63 -11.90 30.99
C ILE A 5 5.92 -10.59 30.62
N GLN A 6 5.37 -9.90 31.62
CA GLN A 6 4.74 -8.60 31.41
C GLN A 6 5.75 -7.53 30.93
N LYS A 7 6.93 -7.45 31.56
CA LYS A 7 8.00 -6.54 31.11
C LYS A 7 8.51 -6.86 29.71
N LEU A 8 8.65 -8.14 29.36
CA LEU A 8 9.04 -8.55 28.01
C LEU A 8 7.99 -8.14 26.97
N ASN A 9 6.71 -8.31 27.29
CA ASN A 9 5.61 -7.86 26.43
C ASN A 9 5.52 -6.34 26.30
N GLU A 10 5.96 -5.58 27.30
CA GLU A 10 6.03 -4.11 27.22
C GLU A 10 7.22 -3.65 26.37
N LEU A 11 8.38 -4.31 26.51
CA LEU A 11 9.58 -4.03 25.72
C LEU A 11 9.42 -4.39 24.22
N SER A 12 8.48 -5.28 23.91
CA SER A 12 8.17 -5.67 22.53
C SER A 12 7.19 -4.73 21.82
N LYS A 13 6.90 -3.56 22.39
CA LYS A 13 5.96 -2.59 21.82
C LYS A 13 6.59 -1.23 21.59
N LEU A 14 6.00 -0.48 20.66
CA LEU A 14 6.34 0.90 20.34
C LEU A 14 5.09 1.75 20.54
N ASN A 15 5.22 2.85 21.26
CA ASN A 15 4.18 3.87 21.32
C ASN A 15 4.50 4.90 20.24
N VAL A 16 3.54 5.11 19.34
CA VAL A 16 3.73 6.00 18.19
C VAL A 16 2.56 6.96 18.10
N LYS A 17 2.84 8.19 17.66
CA LYS A 17 1.81 9.17 17.35
C LYS A 17 1.74 9.30 15.83
N LEU A 18 0.60 8.95 15.27
CA LEU A 18 0.36 8.97 13.84
C LEU A 18 0.35 10.42 13.32
N PRO A 19 1.08 10.74 12.23
CA PRO A 19 1.28 12.12 11.80
C PRO A 19 0.07 12.79 11.16
N ILE A 20 -0.89 12.03 10.60
CA ILE A 20 -2.07 12.61 9.93
C ILE A 20 -3.30 12.53 10.82
N SER A 21 -3.59 11.35 11.39
CA SER A 21 -4.72 11.19 12.32
C SER A 21 -4.47 11.78 13.70
N GLU A 22 -3.22 12.14 14.03
CA GLU A 22 -2.79 12.66 15.35
C GLU A 22 -3.06 11.68 16.52
N GLN A 23 -3.43 10.44 16.20
CA GLN A 23 -3.77 9.41 17.16
C GLN A 23 -2.51 8.75 17.74
N SER A 24 -2.52 8.53 19.05
CA SER A 24 -1.50 7.74 19.72
C SER A 24 -1.93 6.28 19.75
N ILE A 25 -1.15 5.41 19.12
CA ILE A 25 -1.36 3.96 19.12
C ILE A 25 -0.16 3.23 19.69
N GLN A 26 -0.38 1.98 20.09
CA GLN A 26 0.67 1.08 20.53
C GLN A 26 0.76 -0.10 19.56
N ILE A 27 1.88 -0.20 18.87
CA ILE A 27 2.16 -1.26 17.88
C ILE A 27 3.19 -2.24 18.44
N ASN A 28 3.22 -3.48 17.95
CA ASN A 28 4.26 -4.43 18.32
C ASN A 28 5.52 -4.15 17.50
N LYS A 29 6.69 -4.50 18.05
CA LYS A 29 7.93 -4.55 17.30
C LYS A 29 7.93 -5.75 16.35
N ILE A 30 8.62 -5.62 15.22
CA ILE A 30 8.86 -6.74 14.30
C ILE A 30 9.81 -7.73 14.97
N ASN A 31 9.27 -8.86 15.41
CA ASN A 31 10.03 -9.94 16.03
C ASN A 31 10.51 -10.97 14.99
N LEU A 32 11.30 -11.95 15.45
CA LEU A 32 11.84 -13.01 14.59
C LEU A 32 10.75 -13.86 13.90
N GLU A 33 9.58 -14.04 14.52
CA GLU A 33 8.48 -14.79 13.92
C GLU A 33 7.92 -14.06 12.69
N ILE A 34 7.75 -12.74 12.79
CA ILE A 34 7.29 -11.91 11.68
C ILE A 34 8.36 -11.85 10.59
N GLN A 35 9.64 -11.69 10.94
CA GLN A 35 10.73 -11.72 9.95
C GLN A 35 10.81 -13.06 9.20
N SER A 36 10.57 -14.19 9.89
CA SER A 36 10.49 -15.50 9.23
C SER A 36 9.33 -15.57 8.22
N LYS A 37 8.19 -14.93 8.50
CA LYS A 37 7.08 -14.80 7.52
C LYS A 37 7.49 -13.93 6.33
N PHE A 38 8.26 -12.87 6.55
CA PHE A 38 8.81 -12.05 5.48
C PHE A 38 9.74 -12.85 4.56
N GLU A 39 10.64 -13.65 5.13
CA GLU A 39 11.52 -14.54 4.38
C GLU A 39 10.75 -15.58 3.55
N GLN A 40 9.63 -16.08 4.07
CA GLN A 40 8.75 -16.97 3.30
C GLN A 40 8.18 -16.29 2.05
N PHE A 41 7.85 -15.00 2.08
CA PHE A 41 7.40 -14.31 0.86
C PHE A 41 8.50 -14.24 -0.20
N VAL A 42 9.75 -14.05 0.20
CA VAL A 42 10.89 -13.95 -0.73
C VAL A 42 11.31 -15.31 -1.30
N THR A 43 11.17 -16.38 -0.52
CA THR A 43 11.73 -17.70 -0.87
C THR A 43 10.72 -18.71 -1.39
N LYS A 44 9.43 -18.58 -1.00
CA LYS A 44 8.39 -19.56 -1.34
C LYS A 44 7.76 -19.32 -2.71
N TYR A 45 7.68 -18.07 -3.15
CA TYR A 45 7.02 -17.71 -4.40
C TYR A 45 8.08 -17.50 -5.47
N GLU A 46 8.00 -18.27 -6.56
CA GLU A 46 8.94 -18.15 -7.69
C GLU A 46 8.76 -16.85 -8.47
N ASN A 47 7.57 -16.24 -8.39
CA ASN A 47 7.24 -14.99 -9.04
C ASN A 47 7.36 -13.83 -8.04
N ASP A 48 8.31 -12.93 -8.28
CA ASP A 48 8.56 -11.74 -7.46
C ASP A 48 7.32 -10.83 -7.34
N VAL A 49 6.50 -10.73 -8.39
CA VAL A 49 5.25 -9.95 -8.36
C VAL A 49 4.25 -10.56 -7.39
N GLU A 50 4.08 -11.88 -7.43
CA GLU A 50 3.22 -12.59 -6.48
C GLU A 50 3.74 -12.44 -5.04
N ALA A 51 5.06 -12.57 -4.83
CA ALA A 51 5.69 -12.34 -3.54
C ALA A 51 5.37 -10.95 -2.97
N SER A 52 5.58 -9.90 -3.76
CA SER A 52 5.31 -8.51 -3.37
C SER A 52 3.83 -8.25 -3.07
N LEU A 53 2.90 -8.73 -3.91
CA LEU A 53 1.46 -8.54 -3.67
C LEU A 53 0.98 -9.28 -2.42
N ARG A 54 1.50 -10.48 -2.16
CA ARG A 54 1.18 -11.23 -0.93
C ARG A 54 1.79 -10.60 0.31
N PHE A 55 3.01 -10.06 0.19
CA PHE A 55 3.63 -9.27 1.24
C PHE A 55 2.80 -8.02 1.57
N LEU A 56 2.38 -7.26 0.56
CA LEU A 56 1.47 -6.11 0.71
C LEU A 56 0.18 -6.51 1.43
N GLN A 57 -0.44 -7.63 1.05
CA GLN A 57 -1.65 -8.13 1.72
C GLN A 57 -1.38 -8.49 3.18
N PHE A 58 -0.26 -9.15 3.46
CA PHE A 58 0.14 -9.50 4.81
C PHE A 58 0.36 -8.25 5.67
N ILE A 59 1.15 -7.29 5.20
CA ILE A 59 1.50 -6.11 5.99
C ILE A 59 0.29 -5.22 6.24
N ASN A 60 -0.62 -5.09 5.25
CA ASN A 60 -1.88 -4.38 5.41
C ASN A 60 -2.78 -5.02 6.47
N ASN A 61 -2.93 -6.35 6.45
CA ASN A 61 -3.67 -7.06 7.49
C ASN A 61 -3.02 -6.91 8.86
N HIS A 62 -1.69 -6.95 8.92
CA HIS A 62 -0.95 -6.83 10.15
C HIS A 62 -1.11 -5.44 10.78
N VAL A 63 -0.84 -4.38 10.02
CA VAL A 63 -1.00 -2.98 10.46
C VAL A 63 -2.44 -2.71 10.89
N ARG A 64 -3.44 -3.14 10.11
CA ARG A 64 -4.86 -2.99 10.48
C ARG A 64 -5.20 -3.66 11.81
N LYS A 65 -4.65 -4.85 12.05
CA LYS A 65 -4.84 -5.57 13.32
C LYS A 65 -4.18 -4.84 14.49
N GLU A 66 -3.02 -4.25 14.27
CA GLU A 66 -2.28 -3.53 15.32
C GLU A 66 -2.94 -2.19 15.67
N ALA A 67 -3.34 -1.42 14.66
CA ALA A 67 -4.01 -0.14 14.84
C ALA A 67 -5.47 -0.27 15.31
N ASN A 68 -6.10 -1.43 15.06
CA ASN A 68 -7.51 -1.71 15.37
C ASN A 68 -8.49 -0.72 14.69
N GLU A 69 -8.10 -0.19 13.53
CA GLU A 69 -8.88 0.76 12.74
C GLU A 69 -8.46 0.75 11.27
N ASP A 70 -9.19 1.48 10.42
CA ASP A 70 -8.81 1.69 9.02
C ASP A 70 -7.95 2.93 8.87
N LEU A 71 -6.64 2.75 8.70
CA LEU A 71 -5.70 3.86 8.57
C LEU A 71 -5.65 4.41 7.14
N ASN A 72 -5.38 5.71 7.04
CA ASN A 72 -4.97 6.34 5.80
C ASN A 72 -3.56 5.89 5.38
N TYR A 73 -3.23 6.14 4.11
CA TYR A 73 -1.98 5.70 3.51
C TYR A 73 -0.72 6.21 4.23
N ILE A 74 -0.68 7.50 4.60
CA ILE A 74 0.51 8.11 5.19
C ILE A 74 0.77 7.58 6.60
N ASP A 75 -0.28 7.43 7.41
CA ASP A 75 -0.17 6.82 8.75
C ASP A 75 0.27 5.36 8.68
N LYS A 76 -0.21 4.60 7.69
CA LYS A 76 0.30 3.25 7.39
C LYS A 76 1.81 3.29 7.08
N LEU A 77 2.25 4.15 6.16
CA LEU A 77 3.67 4.26 5.80
C LEU A 77 4.54 4.67 6.99
N PHE A 78 4.02 5.51 7.89
CA PHE A 78 4.71 5.90 9.12
C PHE A 78 4.95 4.72 10.06
N ILE A 79 3.98 3.79 10.17
CA ILE A 79 4.16 2.55 10.94
C ILE A 79 5.28 1.69 10.33
N LEU A 80 5.29 1.53 9.00
CA LEU A 80 6.33 0.77 8.29
C LEU A 80 7.72 1.40 8.48
N TYR A 81 7.80 2.73 8.35
CA TYR A 81 9.01 3.49 8.61
C TYR A 81 9.52 3.31 10.04
N THR A 82 8.61 3.34 11.02
CA THR A 82 8.96 3.14 12.44
C THR A 82 9.51 1.74 12.68
N TRP A 83 8.89 0.70 12.11
CA TRP A 83 9.41 -0.66 12.18
C TRP A 83 10.77 -0.81 11.52
N HIS A 84 10.96 -0.22 10.35
CA HIS A 84 12.25 -0.25 9.66
C HIS A 84 13.35 0.36 10.54
N ASN A 85 13.11 1.55 11.10
CA ASN A 85 14.09 2.25 11.91
C ASN A 85 14.35 1.61 13.28
N ASP A 86 13.38 0.87 13.85
CA ASP A 86 13.61 0.07 15.05
C ASP A 86 14.53 -1.14 14.79
N LEU A 87 14.57 -1.64 13.54
CA LEU A 87 15.40 -2.78 13.14
C LEU A 87 16.79 -2.38 12.66
N LYS A 88 16.93 -1.24 11.98
CA LYS A 88 18.19 -0.86 11.32
C LYS A 88 19.13 -0.08 12.24
N LYS A 89 20.43 -0.29 12.02
CA LYS A 89 21.49 0.49 12.67
C LYS A 89 21.56 1.92 12.14
N GLU A 90 21.26 2.10 10.85
CA GLU A 90 21.22 3.39 10.17
C GLU A 90 19.75 3.69 9.84
N PRO A 91 19.08 4.57 10.61
CA PRO A 91 17.67 4.89 10.36
C PRO A 91 17.53 5.73 9.09
N LEU A 92 16.41 5.53 8.39
CA LEU A 92 15.97 6.46 7.36
C LEU A 92 15.54 7.77 8.01
N GLU A 93 15.86 8.90 7.38
CA GLU A 93 15.34 10.21 7.78
C GLU A 93 14.21 10.61 6.84
N HIS A 94 13.02 10.87 7.38
CA HIS A 94 11.87 11.31 6.59
C HIS A 94 10.95 12.23 7.40
N THR A 95 10.42 13.26 6.74
CA THR A 95 9.41 14.16 7.32
C THR A 95 8.06 13.87 6.71
N PHE A 96 7.08 13.54 7.56
CA PHE A 96 5.73 13.22 7.12
C PHE A 96 4.91 14.51 6.98
N GLU A 97 4.42 14.76 5.77
CA GLU A 97 3.55 15.87 5.44
C GLU A 97 2.30 15.35 4.72
N PRO A 98 1.16 16.06 4.76
CA PRO A 98 0.00 15.74 3.93
C PRO A 98 0.37 15.78 2.44
N ILE A 99 -0.08 14.77 1.69
CA ILE A 99 0.17 14.63 0.25
C ILE A 99 -1.15 14.36 -0.45
N ASN A 100 -1.33 15.00 -1.60
CA ASN A 100 -2.43 14.75 -2.51
C ASN A 100 -1.88 14.46 -3.90
N ILE A 101 -2.61 13.65 -4.65
CA ILE A 101 -2.40 13.43 -6.08
C ILE A 101 -3.38 14.36 -6.79
N GLU A 102 -2.90 15.26 -7.65
CA GLU A 102 -3.78 16.18 -8.37
C GLU A 102 -4.66 15.42 -9.38
N ASP A 103 -5.86 15.93 -9.64
CA ASP A 103 -6.74 15.34 -10.66
C ASP A 103 -6.14 15.54 -12.06
N THR A 104 -6.48 14.66 -13.01
CA THR A 104 -5.93 14.75 -14.38
C THR A 104 -6.93 14.33 -15.46
N ASP A 105 -6.79 14.92 -16.64
CA ASP A 105 -7.63 14.63 -17.80
C ASP A 105 -6.87 13.80 -18.84
N ILE A 106 -7.47 12.71 -19.30
CA ILE A 106 -6.92 11.90 -20.39
C ILE A 106 -7.96 11.73 -21.48
N LYS A 107 -7.55 11.98 -22.72
CA LYS A 107 -8.37 11.73 -23.92
C LYS A 107 -8.23 10.29 -24.38
N ILE A 108 -9.35 9.56 -24.43
CA ILE A 108 -9.45 8.17 -24.89
C ILE A 108 -10.53 8.10 -25.98
N ASN A 109 -10.17 7.65 -27.19
CA ASN A 109 -11.09 7.51 -28.32
C ASN A 109 -11.95 8.76 -28.63
N GLY A 110 -11.42 9.95 -28.37
CA GLY A 110 -12.13 11.22 -28.60
C GLY A 110 -12.86 11.78 -27.38
N VAL A 111 -13.11 10.96 -26.36
CA VAL A 111 -13.78 11.34 -25.10
C VAL A 111 -12.76 11.76 -24.06
N ILE A 112 -13.07 12.79 -23.27
CA ILE A 112 -12.24 13.25 -22.16
C ILE A 112 -12.69 12.53 -20.90
N PHE A 113 -11.75 11.84 -20.25
CA PHE A 113 -11.93 11.19 -18.97
C PHE A 113 -11.20 12.01 -17.92
N HIS A 114 -11.94 12.50 -16.95
CA HIS A 114 -11.44 13.19 -15.77
C HIS A 114 -11.19 12.18 -14.65
N PHE A 115 -9.95 12.02 -14.23
CA PHE A 115 -9.53 11.10 -13.18
C PHE A 115 -9.33 11.88 -11.88
N GLU A 116 -10.12 11.55 -10.87
CA GLU A 116 -9.94 12.04 -9.51
C GLU A 116 -9.19 11.02 -8.67
N PHE A 117 -8.26 11.48 -7.85
CA PHE A 117 -7.41 10.62 -7.04
C PHE A 117 -7.66 10.76 -5.54
N GLU A 118 -7.31 9.72 -4.81
CA GLU A 118 -7.24 9.70 -3.36
C GLU A 118 -6.08 8.81 -2.90
N LEU A 119 -5.52 9.11 -1.73
CA LEU A 119 -4.62 8.16 -1.08
C LEU A 119 -5.45 6.99 -0.51
N PRO A 120 -5.07 5.72 -0.76
CA PRO A 120 -5.87 4.58 -0.34
C PRO A 120 -5.89 4.42 1.18
N THR A 121 -7.01 3.95 1.72
CA THR A 121 -7.02 3.34 3.06
C THR A 121 -6.53 1.90 3.00
N ILE A 122 -6.19 1.33 4.15
CA ILE A 122 -5.82 -0.08 4.24
C ILE A 122 -6.96 -0.99 3.73
N SER A 123 -8.22 -0.65 4.01
CA SER A 123 -9.36 -1.44 3.55
C SER A 123 -9.50 -1.42 2.03
N LYS A 124 -9.23 -0.28 1.38
CA LYS A 124 -9.20 -0.18 -0.09
C LYS A 124 -8.10 -1.06 -0.67
N ASP A 125 -6.87 -0.92 -0.17
CA ASP A 125 -5.74 -1.75 -0.62
C ASP A 125 -6.05 -3.25 -0.47
N LEU A 126 -6.60 -3.68 0.68
CA LEU A 126 -6.96 -5.08 0.93
C LEU A 126 -8.04 -5.58 -0.03
N ALA A 127 -9.01 -4.75 -0.42
CA ALA A 127 -10.04 -5.13 -1.38
C ALA A 127 -9.44 -5.42 -2.76
N PHE A 128 -8.57 -4.53 -3.26
CA PHE A 128 -7.86 -4.73 -4.54
C PHE A 128 -6.93 -5.94 -4.49
N LEU A 129 -6.13 -6.09 -3.43
CA LEU A 129 -5.22 -7.22 -3.27
C LEU A 129 -5.99 -8.54 -3.20
N LYS A 130 -7.12 -8.58 -2.48
CA LYS A 130 -7.99 -9.75 -2.42
C LYS A 130 -8.57 -10.08 -3.80
N PHE A 131 -8.95 -9.09 -4.59
CA PHE A 131 -9.46 -9.32 -5.95
C PHE A 131 -8.38 -9.96 -6.84
N ILE A 132 -7.17 -9.39 -6.86
CA ILE A 132 -6.07 -9.87 -7.70
C ILE A 132 -5.59 -11.25 -7.25
N LEU A 133 -5.35 -11.45 -5.95
CA LEU A 133 -4.78 -12.68 -5.41
C LEU A 133 -5.74 -13.87 -5.38
N ASN A 134 -7.05 -13.66 -5.60
CA ASN A 134 -8.05 -14.74 -5.68
C ASN A 134 -8.30 -15.21 -7.12
N LYS A 135 -7.65 -14.61 -8.12
CA LYS A 135 -7.67 -15.16 -9.47
C LYS A 135 -7.05 -16.55 -9.46
N THR A 136 -7.56 -17.44 -10.32
CA THR A 136 -7.09 -18.84 -10.41
C THR A 136 -5.64 -18.96 -10.90
N GLU A 137 -5.17 -17.96 -11.63
CA GLU A 137 -3.83 -17.90 -12.19
C GLU A 137 -2.91 -17.10 -11.27
N SER A 138 -1.60 -17.36 -11.34
CA SER A 138 -0.61 -16.57 -10.59
C SER A 138 -0.67 -15.10 -11.03
N PRO A 139 -0.56 -14.14 -10.09
CA PRO A 139 -0.56 -12.71 -10.43
C PRO A 139 0.53 -12.35 -11.43
N GLU A 140 0.15 -11.68 -12.51
CA GLU A 140 1.08 -11.22 -13.54
C GLU A 140 1.47 -9.75 -13.32
N THR A 141 2.49 -9.29 -14.05
CA THR A 141 2.87 -7.87 -14.09
C THR A 141 1.69 -6.97 -14.47
N ILE A 142 0.81 -7.44 -15.35
CA ILE A 142 -0.40 -6.70 -15.75
C ILE A 142 -1.33 -6.48 -14.55
N ASP A 143 -1.47 -7.45 -13.64
CA ASP A 143 -2.28 -7.29 -12.43
C ASP A 143 -1.64 -6.31 -11.44
N ALA A 144 -0.31 -6.32 -11.33
CA ALA A 144 0.40 -5.33 -10.52
C ALA A 144 0.23 -3.91 -11.08
N LEU A 145 0.26 -3.74 -12.40
CA LEU A 145 -0.03 -2.45 -13.04
C LEU A 145 -1.47 -2.00 -12.77
N PHE A 146 -2.45 -2.91 -12.87
CA PHE A 146 -3.84 -2.62 -12.48
C PHE A 146 -3.93 -2.15 -11.02
N TYR A 147 -3.29 -2.86 -10.09
CA TYR A 147 -3.23 -2.48 -8.67
C TYR A 147 -2.64 -1.08 -8.48
N LEU A 148 -1.45 -0.85 -9.05
CA LEU A 148 -0.70 0.40 -8.87
C LEU A 148 -1.42 1.61 -9.48
N THR A 149 -2.19 1.42 -10.55
CA THR A 149 -2.98 2.49 -11.15
C THR A 149 -4.27 2.73 -10.37
N PHE A 150 -5.07 1.70 -10.10
CA PHE A 150 -6.43 1.88 -9.59
C PHE A 150 -6.53 2.03 -8.07
N ARG A 151 -5.52 1.62 -7.30
CA ARG A 151 -5.55 1.83 -5.83
C ARG A 151 -5.64 3.31 -5.45
N TYR A 152 -5.10 4.22 -6.26
CA TYR A 152 -5.13 5.66 -6.01
C TYR A 152 -6.29 6.38 -6.69
N LEU A 153 -7.05 5.72 -7.55
CA LEU A 153 -8.18 6.36 -8.22
C LEU A 153 -9.41 6.36 -7.32
N LYS A 154 -10.03 7.51 -7.16
CA LYS A 154 -11.29 7.67 -6.44
C LYS A 154 -12.46 7.42 -7.38
N GLN A 155 -12.54 8.22 -8.43
CA GLN A 155 -13.61 8.19 -9.41
C GLN A 155 -13.11 8.67 -10.78
N ILE A 156 -13.87 8.35 -11.81
CA ILE A 156 -13.58 8.74 -13.18
C ILE A 156 -14.85 9.32 -13.78
N THR A 157 -14.79 10.56 -14.25
CA THR A 157 -15.93 11.24 -14.87
C THR A 157 -15.69 11.40 -16.35
N PHE A 158 -16.66 11.02 -17.18
CA PHE A 158 -16.64 11.20 -18.63
C PHE A 158 -18.03 11.54 -19.13
N ASP A 159 -18.11 12.52 -20.02
CA ASP A 159 -19.37 13.15 -20.43
C ASP A 159 -20.18 13.60 -19.19
N ASP A 160 -21.27 12.91 -18.85
CA ASP A 160 -22.09 13.13 -17.64
C ASP A 160 -22.14 11.90 -16.72
N THR A 161 -21.23 10.94 -16.91
CA THR A 161 -21.16 9.68 -16.15
C THR A 161 -19.97 9.71 -15.20
N THR A 162 -20.22 9.46 -13.92
CA THR A 162 -19.19 9.23 -12.90
C THR A 162 -19.14 7.75 -12.55
N LEU A 163 -17.96 7.15 -12.72
CA LEU A 163 -17.64 5.80 -12.29
C LEU A 163 -16.82 5.86 -11.01
N GLU A 164 -17.40 5.37 -9.92
CA GLU A 164 -16.67 5.15 -8.66
C GLU A 164 -15.76 3.92 -8.80
N VAL A 165 -14.48 4.08 -8.44
CA VAL A 165 -13.48 3.00 -8.54
C VAL A 165 -13.60 1.97 -7.40
N SER A 166 -14.52 2.20 -6.46
CA SER A 166 -14.91 1.22 -5.45
C SER A 166 -15.51 -0.07 -6.06
N ASP A 167 -16.04 -0.01 -7.29
CA ASP A 167 -16.43 -1.18 -8.08
C ASP A 167 -15.20 -1.76 -8.81
N ILE A 168 -14.49 -2.67 -8.13
CA ILE A 168 -13.27 -3.31 -8.63
C ILE A 168 -13.50 -4.07 -9.95
N PRO A 169 -14.56 -4.91 -10.10
CA PRO A 169 -14.88 -5.53 -11.39
C PRO A 169 -15.02 -4.52 -12.55
N THR A 170 -15.75 -3.42 -12.34
CA THR A 170 -15.93 -2.41 -13.39
C THR A 170 -14.62 -1.67 -13.69
N SER A 171 -13.81 -1.41 -12.67
CA SER A 171 -12.46 -0.86 -12.81
C SER A 171 -11.54 -1.76 -13.63
N GLU A 172 -11.62 -3.08 -13.46
CA GLU A 172 -10.85 -4.04 -14.26
C GLU A 172 -11.28 -4.02 -15.73
N VAL A 173 -12.57 -3.91 -16.01
CA VAL A 173 -13.08 -3.76 -17.38
C VAL A 173 -12.54 -2.48 -18.01
N LEU A 174 -12.59 -1.36 -17.30
CA LEU A 174 -12.04 -0.10 -17.78
C LEU A 174 -10.54 -0.23 -18.07
N TYR A 175 -9.77 -0.84 -17.16
CA TYR A 175 -8.35 -1.05 -17.33
C TYR A 175 -8.03 -1.82 -18.62
N LYS A 176 -8.81 -2.85 -18.95
CA LYS A 176 -8.67 -3.61 -20.21
C LYS A 176 -8.91 -2.79 -21.48
N HIS A 177 -9.57 -1.63 -21.36
CA HIS A 177 -9.79 -0.70 -22.47
C HIS A 177 -8.76 0.44 -22.53
N LEU A 178 -7.94 0.62 -21.49
CA LEU A 178 -6.82 1.54 -21.51
C LEU A 178 -5.66 0.89 -22.27
N ASP A 179 -5.19 1.56 -23.33
CA ASP A 179 -3.92 1.15 -23.92
C ASP A 179 -2.75 1.42 -22.94
N MET A 180 -1.63 0.73 -23.16
CA MET A 180 -0.45 0.86 -22.30
C MET A 180 0.07 2.31 -22.20
N SER A 181 -0.08 3.12 -23.24
CA SER A 181 0.36 4.52 -23.17
C SER A 181 -0.46 5.33 -22.18
N LYS A 182 -1.76 5.03 -22.04
CA LYS A 182 -2.63 5.69 -21.05
C LYS A 182 -2.33 5.23 -19.65
N ILE A 183 -2.10 3.93 -19.47
CA ILE A 183 -1.67 3.35 -18.18
C ILE A 183 -0.37 4.01 -17.73
N ASP A 184 0.63 4.08 -18.60
CA ASP A 184 1.92 4.71 -18.33
C ASP A 184 1.78 6.20 -17.98
N THR A 185 0.86 6.91 -18.64
CA THR A 185 0.59 8.32 -18.36
C THR A 185 0.02 8.50 -16.96
N LEU A 186 -0.97 7.68 -16.57
CA LEU A 186 -1.54 7.71 -15.22
C LEU A 186 -0.50 7.35 -14.15
N GLN A 187 0.30 6.32 -14.40
CA GLN A 187 1.32 5.88 -13.44
C GLN A 187 2.39 6.94 -13.24
N LYS A 188 2.88 7.58 -14.31
CA LYS A 188 3.83 8.70 -14.19
C LYS A 188 3.28 9.86 -13.40
N HIS A 189 2.00 10.20 -13.61
CA HIS A 189 1.32 11.25 -12.87
C HIS A 189 1.24 10.92 -11.37
N ILE A 190 0.81 9.71 -11.02
CA ILE A 190 0.79 9.20 -9.64
C ILE A 190 2.19 9.24 -9.03
N ASP A 191 3.19 8.67 -9.71
CA ASP A 191 4.54 8.57 -9.18
C ASP A 191 5.19 9.94 -8.99
N SER A 192 4.96 10.90 -9.90
CA SER A 192 5.43 12.28 -9.70
C SER A 192 4.78 12.95 -8.48
N SER A 193 3.51 12.68 -8.22
CA SER A 193 2.80 13.22 -7.05
C SER A 193 3.31 12.63 -5.73
N LEU A 194 3.83 11.40 -5.79
CA LEU A 194 4.29 10.63 -4.63
C LEU A 194 5.82 10.58 -4.51
N GLU A 195 6.56 11.31 -5.34
CA GLU A 195 8.04 11.28 -5.39
C GLU A 195 8.66 11.59 -4.02
N LYS A 196 8.10 12.56 -3.30
CA LYS A 196 8.59 12.97 -1.97
C LYS A 196 8.60 11.85 -0.95
N ILE A 197 7.73 10.84 -1.11
CA ILE A 197 7.61 9.70 -0.20
C ILE A 197 8.12 8.40 -0.81
N GLN A 198 8.83 8.45 -1.94
CA GLN A 198 9.25 7.25 -2.65
C GLN A 198 10.06 6.29 -1.77
N ASP A 199 10.98 6.81 -0.95
CA ASP A 199 11.83 5.99 -0.09
C ASP A 199 11.02 5.19 0.93
N ILE A 200 9.98 5.81 1.52
CA ILE A 200 9.10 5.11 2.47
C ILE A 200 8.06 4.23 1.76
N ARG A 201 7.64 4.56 0.53
CA ARG A 201 6.80 3.67 -0.31
C ARG A 201 7.53 2.38 -0.66
N ASN A 202 8.85 2.42 -0.87
CA ASN A 202 9.61 1.22 -1.16
C ASN A 202 9.59 0.19 -0.01
N LEU A 203 9.26 0.63 1.22
CA LEU A 203 9.12 -0.26 2.36
C LEU A 203 7.90 -1.19 2.27
N GLU A 204 6.84 -0.79 1.55
CA GLU A 204 5.62 -1.62 1.45
C GLU A 204 5.70 -2.71 0.38
N ILE A 205 6.64 -2.62 -0.56
CA ILE A 205 6.71 -3.53 -1.73
C ILE A 205 7.78 -4.62 -1.61
N ASP A 206 8.75 -4.47 -0.72
CA ASP A 206 9.87 -5.41 -0.56
C ASP A 206 10.02 -5.88 0.90
N ALA A 207 9.73 -7.15 1.15
CA ALA A 207 9.82 -7.76 2.47
C ALA A 207 11.25 -7.75 3.06
N ARG A 208 12.29 -7.69 2.21
CA ARG A 208 13.70 -7.74 2.61
C ARG A 208 14.14 -6.52 3.40
N VAL A 209 13.44 -5.39 3.25
CA VAL A 209 13.74 -4.17 4.01
C VAL A 209 13.60 -4.39 5.51
N PHE A 210 12.83 -5.38 5.95
CA PHE A 210 12.61 -5.71 7.36
C PHE A 210 13.46 -6.88 7.89
N PHE A 211 14.49 -7.31 7.14
CA PHE A 211 15.46 -8.27 7.67
C PHE A 211 16.47 -7.55 8.58
N ALA A 212 16.76 -8.11 9.76
CA ALA A 212 17.68 -7.53 10.75
C ALA A 212 19.16 -7.54 10.33
#